data_AF-A0A380Q4R0-F1
#
_entry.id   AF-A0A380Q4R0-F1
#
_cell.length_a   1.000
_cell.length_b   1.000
_cell.length_c   1.000
_cell.angle_alpha   90.00
_cell.angle_beta   90.00
_cell.angle_gamma   90.00
#
_symmetry.space_group_name_H-M   'P 1'
#
loop_
_entity.id
_entity.type
_entity.pdbx_description
1 polymer ?
#
loop_
_entity_poly.entity_id
_entity_poly.type
_entity_poly.pdbx_seq_one_letter_code
_entity_poly.pdbx_strand_id
1 'polypeptide(L)'
;MPINALSKTLLLGLISFAVLGEVSAAQYNAVVSAMAQGDEFSSINAALQSAPPDNSPFVIFLKKGVYTERLEVNRDNVTLKGEERDTTVIGANTAAGMLNPQGMKWAPHYSV
;
A
#
# COMPACT_ATOMS: atom_id res chain seq x y z
N MET A 1 18.47 33.45 61.91
CA MET A 1 18.54 34.07 60.57
C MET A 1 18.98 32.99 59.57
N PRO A 2 18.27 32.80 58.44
CA PRO A 2 18.38 31.62 57.59
C PRO A 2 19.35 31.82 56.40
N ILE A 3 19.91 30.74 55.86
CA ILE A 3 20.43 30.71 54.49
C ILE A 3 19.94 29.41 53.83
N ASN A 4 18.70 29.45 53.34
CA ASN A 4 18.23 28.54 52.28
C ASN A 4 18.51 29.24 50.96
N ALA A 5 19.34 28.64 50.10
CA ALA A 5 19.19 28.59 48.64
C ALA A 5 20.52 28.18 48.00
N LEU A 6 20.59 26.93 47.53
CA LEU A 6 21.45 26.47 46.43
C LEU A 6 21.03 25.02 46.12
N SER A 7 19.74 24.83 45.79
CA SER A 7 19.34 24.65 44.39
C SER A 7 20.17 23.56 43.69
N LYS A 8 19.73 22.31 43.87
CA LYS A 8 19.58 21.31 42.81
C LYS A 8 20.23 21.71 41.48
N THR A 9 21.51 21.40 41.28
CA THR A 9 22.08 21.34 39.94
C THR A 9 23.00 20.12 39.88
N LEU A 10 22.34 18.96 39.93
CA LEU A 10 22.94 17.68 39.65
C LEU A 10 23.35 17.68 38.17
N LEU A 11 24.66 17.70 37.93
CA LEU A 11 25.35 17.21 36.72
C LEU A 11 24.62 17.45 35.39
N LEU A 12 24.89 18.59 34.75
CA LEU A 12 24.72 18.73 33.30
C LEU A 12 25.88 18.01 32.60
N GLY A 13 25.54 17.14 31.65
CA GLY A 13 26.39 16.86 30.50
C GLY A 13 26.83 15.41 30.37
N LEU A 14 26.03 14.63 29.63
CA LEU A 14 26.44 13.64 28.62
C LEU A 14 25.30 12.63 28.41
N ILE A 15 24.21 13.09 27.80
CA ILE A 15 23.42 12.21 26.93
C ILE A 15 23.18 13.03 25.68
N SER A 16 24.17 13.01 24.78
CA SER A 16 23.91 13.20 23.36
C SER A 16 22.90 12.12 22.99
N PHE A 17 21.61 12.48 23.01
CA PHE A 17 20.59 11.66 22.39
C PHE A 17 20.96 11.65 20.91
N ALA A 18 21.64 10.59 20.47
CA ALA A 18 21.84 10.33 19.06
C ALA A 18 20.44 10.29 18.46
N VAL A 19 20.06 11.35 17.76
CA VAL A 19 18.94 11.30 16.83
C VAL A 19 19.40 10.32 15.75
N LEU A 20 19.13 9.05 15.99
CA LEU A 20 19.19 8.01 14.97
C LEU A 20 18.09 8.41 13.99
N GLY A 21 18.52 8.94 12.84
CA GLY A 21 17.61 9.27 11.76
C GLY A 21 16.73 8.07 11.46
N GLU A 22 15.43 8.28 11.47
CA GLU A 22 14.48 7.26 11.10
C GLU A 22 14.72 6.95 9.62
N VAL A 23 15.29 5.78 9.34
CA VAL A 23 15.36 5.26 7.98
C VAL A 23 13.91 4.98 7.60
N SER A 24 13.29 5.92 6.90
CA SER A 24 11.97 5.73 6.32
C SER A 24 12.08 4.59 5.32
N ALA A 25 11.68 3.39 5.76
CA ALA A 25 11.36 2.32 4.84
C ALA A 25 10.22 2.85 3.96
N ALA A 26 10.32 2.66 2.65
CA ALA A 26 9.28 3.09 1.71
C ALA A 26 7.91 2.58 2.22
N GLN A 27 7.12 3.47 2.80
CA GLN A 27 5.84 3.13 3.38
C GLN A 27 4.85 2.98 2.23
N TYR A 28 4.20 1.82 2.17
CA TYR A 28 3.14 1.57 1.20
C TYR A 28 1.89 2.38 1.57
N ASN A 29 1.19 2.89 0.56
CA ASN A 29 -0.05 3.63 0.77
C ASN A 29 -1.21 2.67 1.08
N ALA A 30 -1.16 1.44 0.56
CA ALA A 30 -2.13 0.40 0.83
C ALA A 30 -1.46 -0.99 0.85
N VAL A 31 -2.02 -1.90 1.63
CA VAL A 31 -1.61 -3.32 1.67
C VAL A 31 -2.81 -4.19 1.31
N VAL A 32 -2.62 -5.14 0.40
CA VAL A 32 -3.65 -6.07 -0.07
C VAL A 32 -3.23 -7.49 0.27
N SER A 33 -4.17 -8.28 0.77
CA SER A 33 -3.97 -9.67 1.17
C SER A 33 -5.16 -10.51 0.74
N ALA A 34 -4.90 -11.72 0.23
CA ALA A 34 -5.97 -12.68 -0.06
C ALA A 34 -6.77 -13.08 1.20
N MET A 35 -6.15 -12.95 2.39
CA MET A 35 -6.79 -13.10 3.68
C MET A 35 -6.53 -11.82 4.49
N ALA A 36 -7.27 -10.76 4.17
CA ALA A 36 -7.11 -9.46 4.80
C ALA A 36 -7.30 -9.51 6.32
N GLN A 37 -6.41 -8.84 7.04
CA GLN A 37 -6.48 -8.66 8.49
C GLN A 37 -6.26 -7.19 8.85
N GLY A 38 -7.01 -6.68 9.84
CA GLY A 38 -6.88 -5.29 10.28
C GLY A 38 -7.23 -4.30 9.15
N ASP A 39 -6.28 -3.44 8.81
CA ASP A 39 -6.43 -2.37 7.81
C ASP A 39 -6.03 -2.80 6.38
N GLU A 40 -5.83 -4.10 6.15
CA GLU A 40 -5.54 -4.64 4.82
C GLU A 40 -6.79 -4.69 3.94
N PHE A 41 -6.61 -4.49 2.63
CA PHE A 41 -7.66 -4.70 1.64
C PHE A 41 -7.70 -6.16 1.20
N SER A 42 -8.92 -6.69 1.00
CA SER A 42 -9.13 -8.02 0.42
C SER A 42 -9.10 -8.04 -1.11
N SER A 43 -9.11 -6.86 -1.76
CA SER A 43 -9.12 -6.69 -3.22
C SER A 43 -8.24 -5.52 -3.63
N ILE A 44 -7.57 -5.68 -4.77
CA ILE A 44 -6.74 -4.64 -5.38
C ILE A 44 -7.62 -3.49 -5.88
N ASN A 45 -8.80 -3.76 -6.43
CA ASN A 45 -9.76 -2.72 -6.82
C ASN A 45 -10.19 -1.85 -5.63
N ALA A 46 -10.41 -2.44 -4.45
CA ALA A 46 -10.74 -1.67 -3.25
C ALA A 46 -9.59 -0.74 -2.82
N ALA A 47 -8.35 -1.23 -2.89
CA ALA A 47 -7.16 -0.43 -2.62
C ALA A 47 -6.99 0.71 -3.64
N LEU A 48 -7.24 0.46 -4.93
CA LEU A 48 -7.23 1.49 -5.97
C LEU A 48 -8.31 2.57 -5.74
N GLN A 49 -9.50 2.17 -5.30
CA GLN A 49 -10.60 3.10 -4.99
C GLN A 49 -10.37 3.93 -3.73
N SER A 50 -9.59 3.42 -2.77
CA SER A 50 -9.20 4.18 -1.58
C SER A 50 -8.16 5.27 -1.85
N ALA A 51 -7.54 5.24 -3.03
CA ALA A 51 -6.51 6.20 -3.37
C ALA A 51 -7.11 7.60 -3.53
N PRO A 52 -6.41 8.66 -3.06
CA PRO A 52 -6.84 10.03 -3.27
C PRO A 52 -6.93 10.33 -4.78
N PRO A 53 -7.86 11.20 -5.22
CA PRO A 53 -8.07 11.50 -6.64
C PRO A 53 -6.95 12.37 -7.27
N ASP A 54 -5.83 12.54 -6.58
CA ASP A 54 -4.68 13.31 -7.05
C ASP A 54 -3.70 12.44 -7.85
N ASN A 55 -2.65 13.08 -8.37
CA ASN A 55 -1.57 12.41 -9.11
C ASN A 55 -0.37 12.04 -8.23
N SER A 56 -0.55 11.99 -6.91
CA SER A 56 0.54 11.62 -6.00
C SER A 56 0.92 10.14 -6.21
N PRO A 57 2.22 9.78 -6.12
CA PRO A 57 2.64 8.39 -6.19
C PRO A 57 1.90 7.53 -5.17
N PHE A 58 1.35 6.41 -5.63
CA PHE A 58 0.57 5.52 -4.78
C PHE A 58 1.01 4.09 -4.96
N VAL A 59 1.65 3.56 -3.92
CA VAL A 59 2.24 2.24 -3.92
C VAL A 59 1.35 1.29 -3.15
N ILE A 60 0.81 0.30 -3.85
CA ILE A 60 0.02 -0.79 -3.29
C ILE A 60 0.91 -2.01 -3.15
N PHE A 61 1.06 -2.50 -1.92
CA PHE A 61 1.77 -3.74 -1.65
C PHE A 61 0.81 -4.93 -1.68
N LEU A 62 1.17 -5.95 -2.43
CA LEU A 62 0.39 -7.17 -2.59
C LEU A 62 1.11 -8.30 -1.88
N LYS A 63 0.51 -8.86 -0.84
CA LYS A 63 1.04 -10.05 -0.19
C LYS A 63 0.97 -11.25 -1.14
N LYS A 64 1.67 -12.33 -0.80
CA LYS A 64 1.52 -13.61 -1.52
C LYS A 64 0.06 -14.03 -1.56
N GLY A 65 -0.40 -14.49 -2.72
CA GLY A 65 -1.80 -14.84 -2.92
C GLY A 65 -2.21 -14.80 -4.38
N VAL A 66 -3.34 -15.45 -4.66
CA VAL A 66 -3.98 -15.42 -5.98
C VAL A 66 -5.18 -14.48 -5.91
N TYR A 67 -5.11 -13.39 -6.66
CA TYR A 67 -6.13 -12.36 -6.75
C TYR A 67 -6.91 -12.56 -8.05
N THR A 68 -8.10 -13.18 -7.96
CA THR A 68 -8.96 -13.46 -9.10
C THR A 68 -9.88 -12.27 -9.41
N GLU A 69 -9.33 -11.19 -9.95
CA GLU A 69 -10.06 -9.96 -10.24
C GLU A 69 -9.60 -9.28 -11.55
N ARG A 70 -10.51 -8.53 -12.18
CA ARG A 70 -10.19 -7.67 -13.34
C ARG A 70 -9.87 -6.27 -12.82
N LEU A 71 -8.74 -5.72 -13.24
CA LEU A 71 -8.29 -4.39 -12.84
C LEU A 71 -8.54 -3.37 -13.95
N GLU A 72 -9.05 -2.20 -13.57
CA GLU A 72 -9.10 -1.01 -14.42
C GLU A 72 -8.36 0.11 -13.68
N VAL A 73 -7.12 0.37 -14.09
CA VAL A 73 -6.27 1.40 -13.46
C VAL A 73 -6.51 2.72 -14.18
N ASN A 74 -7.42 3.53 -13.63
CA ASN A 74 -7.82 4.83 -14.19
C ASN A 74 -7.13 6.03 -13.52
N ARG A 75 -6.09 5.77 -12.71
CA ARG A 75 -5.34 6.79 -11.96
C ARG A 75 -3.86 6.71 -12.32
N ASP A 76 -3.26 7.88 -12.50
CA ASP A 76 -1.84 8.02 -12.79
C ASP A 76 -0.97 7.70 -11.58
N ASN A 77 0.30 7.36 -11.83
CA ASN A 77 1.33 7.14 -10.79
C ASN A 77 1.01 6.04 -9.75
N VAL A 78 0.25 5.03 -10.16
CA VAL A 78 0.00 3.83 -9.35
C VAL A 78 1.12 2.80 -9.55
N THR A 79 1.66 2.29 -8.44
CA THR A 79 2.63 1.19 -8.43
C THR A 79 2.05 0.00 -7.70
N LEU A 80 1.97 -1.15 -8.38
CA LEU A 80 1.65 -2.44 -7.75
C LEU A 80 2.95 -3.18 -7.45
N LYS A 81 3.20 -3.48 -6.18
CA LYS A 81 4.41 -4.21 -5.75
C LYS A 81 4.02 -5.51 -5.07
N GLY A 82 4.34 -6.63 -5.73
CA GLY A 82 4.21 -7.95 -5.13
C GLY A 82 5.26 -8.23 -4.05
N GLU A 83 4.86 -9.00 -3.04
CA GLU A 83 5.74 -9.59 -2.04
C GLU A 83 6.75 -10.53 -2.71
N GLU A 84 6.28 -11.34 -3.68
CA GLU A 84 7.10 -12.31 -4.39
C GLU A 84 6.51 -12.58 -5.79
N ARG A 85 7.37 -12.80 -6.78
CA ARG A 85 6.97 -12.85 -8.19
C ARG A 85 6.11 -14.06 -8.52
N ASP A 86 6.48 -15.23 -8.01
CA ASP A 86 5.91 -16.51 -8.40
C ASP A 86 4.61 -16.82 -7.64
N THR A 87 4.39 -16.17 -6.50
CA THR A 87 3.25 -16.42 -5.61
C THR A 87 2.28 -15.23 -5.46
N THR A 88 2.64 -14.03 -5.89
CA THR A 88 1.70 -12.91 -6.01
C THR A 88 1.15 -12.88 -7.44
N VAL A 89 0.00 -13.53 -7.64
CA VAL A 89 -0.59 -13.69 -8.98
C VAL A 89 -1.90 -12.92 -9.08
N ILE A 90 -1.99 -12.03 -10.07
CA ILE A 90 -3.24 -11.36 -10.45
C ILE A 90 -3.75 -12.04 -11.70
N GLY A 91 -4.97 -12.57 -11.66
CA GLY A 91 -5.57 -13.27 -12.80
C GLY A 91 -7.05 -12.96 -12.91
N ALA A 92 -7.58 -13.03 -14.12
CA ALA A 92 -9.02 -13.02 -14.36
C ALA A 92 -9.35 -14.16 -15.32
N ASN A 93 -10.42 -14.90 -15.04
CA ASN A 93 -10.92 -15.90 -15.98
C ASN A 93 -11.82 -15.20 -16.99
N THR A 94 -11.23 -14.64 -18.05
CA THR A 94 -11.97 -13.93 -19.09
C THR A 94 -11.48 -14.42 -20.46
N ALA A 95 -12.26 -15.29 -21.09
CA ALA A 95 -12.02 -15.71 -22.48
C ALA A 95 -12.83 -14.83 -23.44
N ALA A 96 -12.30 -14.56 -24.65
CA ALA A 96 -12.96 -13.74 -25.67
C ALA A 96 -14.34 -14.27 -26.13
N GLY A 97 -14.66 -15.54 -25.84
CA GLY A 97 -15.96 -16.14 -26.10
C GLY A 97 -16.98 -15.98 -24.97
N MET A 98 -16.56 -15.56 -23.77
CA MET A 98 -17.46 -15.40 -22.62
C MET A 98 -18.38 -14.20 -22.83
N LEU A 99 -19.61 -14.32 -22.33
CA LEU A 99 -20.54 -13.20 -22.28
C LEU A 99 -20.21 -12.31 -21.08
N ASN A 100 -20.25 -11.00 -21.27
CA ASN A 100 -20.22 -10.02 -20.20
C ASN A 100 -21.57 -10.00 -19.46
N PRO A 101 -21.69 -9.29 -18.32
CA PRO A 101 -22.95 -9.19 -17.58
C PRO A 101 -24.14 -8.66 -18.39
N GLN A 102 -23.89 -8.02 -19.53
CA GLN A 102 -24.87 -7.49 -20.47
C GLN A 102 -25.25 -8.49 -21.58
N GLY A 103 -24.72 -9.72 -21.55
CA GLY A 103 -25.01 -10.77 -22.53
C GLY A 103 -24.27 -10.63 -23.87
N MET A 104 -23.29 -9.73 -23.97
CA MET A 104 -22.46 -9.54 -25.16
C MET A 104 -21.13 -10.26 -25.00
N LYS A 105 -20.54 -10.78 -26.08
CA LYS A 105 -19.19 -11.39 -26.01
C LYS A 105 -18.16 -10.35 -25.57
N TRP A 106 -17.22 -10.75 -24.72
CA TRP A 106 -16.01 -9.99 -24.45
C TRP A 106 -15.17 -9.93 -25.73
N ALA A 107 -15.31 -8.85 -26.51
CA ALA A 107 -14.48 -8.65 -27.69
C ALA A 107 -13.01 -8.46 -27.26
N PRO A 108 -12.03 -8.99 -28.02
CA PRO A 108 -10.64 -8.60 -27.82
C PRO A 108 -10.53 -7.09 -28.05
N HIS A 109 -10.06 -6.36 -27.03
CA HIS A 109 -9.82 -4.93 -27.16
C HIS A 109 -8.55 -4.70 -27.97
N TYR A 110 -8.70 -4.28 -29.23
CA TYR A 110 -7.58 -3.85 -30.06
C TYR A 110 -7.28 -2.38 -29.72
N SER A 111 -6.18 -2.14 -29.00
CA SER A 111 -5.65 -0.79 -28.85
C SER A 111 -5.06 -0.37 -30.20
N VAL A 112 -5.61 0.70 -30.79
CA VAL A 112 -5.06 1.37 -31.99
C VAL A 112 -3.80 2.16 -31.69
#